data_AF-A0A6I9PVM8-F1
#
_entry.id   AF-A0A6I9PVM8-F1
#
_cell.length_a   1.000
_cell.length_b   1.000
_cell.length_c   1.000
_cell.angle_alpha   90.00
_cell.angle_beta   90.00
_cell.angle_gamma   90.00
#
_symmetry.space_group_name_H-M   'P 1'
#
loop_
_entity.id
_entity.type
_entity.pdbx_description
1 polymer ?
#
loop_
_entity_poly.entity_id
_entity_poly.type
_entity_poly.pdbx_seq_one_letter_code
_entity_poly.pdbx_strand_id
1 'polypeptide(L)'
;MAICSPVKNRTSPAPYNRPADPHSLATWEFSFKGLVVDLGDGNLVKLAEDGTVLRATHGTNDLSTEDIIKHYGPKREWGHFNSLNTTFTRSAKYYFYDNYFDLPGALLCGRVVDMLHKRGNEVNSDFWKDMVAAIDHNYKTSAFKEDAGTYFPSMKRDPGRYLQPCSDSVKTWLRSMKSAGKVLLLITSSHSDYCRLICEHILG
;
A
#
# COMPACT_ATOMS: atom_id res chain seq x y z
N MET A 1 -11.25 3.23 -10.48
CA MET A 1 -10.73 3.94 -9.27
C MET A 1 -11.61 3.52 -8.11
N ALA A 2 -11.25 2.45 -7.40
CA ALA A 2 -11.92 2.07 -6.16
C ALA A 2 -11.19 2.82 -5.03
N ILE A 3 -11.86 3.83 -4.46
CA ILE A 3 -11.38 4.48 -3.26
C ILE A 3 -11.86 3.61 -2.10
N CYS A 4 -10.95 2.89 -1.44
CA CYS A 4 -11.26 2.29 -0.14
C CYS A 4 -11.49 3.44 0.85
N SER A 5 -12.74 3.64 1.24
CA SER A 5 -13.11 4.66 2.22
C SER A 5 -12.69 4.18 3.62
N PRO A 6 -11.99 4.99 4.42
CA PRO A 6 -11.71 4.65 5.82
C PRO A 6 -13.02 4.64 6.62
N VAL A 7 -13.14 3.64 7.49
CA VAL A 7 -14.29 3.40 8.37
C VAL A 7 -14.52 4.62 9.27
N LYS A 8 -15.77 5.10 9.34
CA LYS A 8 -16.17 6.24 10.19
C LYS A 8 -16.05 5.88 11.68
N ASN A 9 -15.36 6.74 12.44
CA ASN A 9 -15.24 6.70 13.90
C ASN A 9 -16.61 6.64 14.60
N ARG A 10 -16.83 5.61 15.42
CA ARG A 10 -17.76 5.66 16.55
C ARG A 10 -16.94 5.72 17.83
N THR A 11 -17.28 6.67 18.69
CA THR A 11 -16.67 6.89 20.01
C THR A 11 -16.84 5.66 20.92
N SER A 12 -15.81 5.34 21.70
CA SER A 12 -15.92 4.41 22.85
C SER A 12 -14.92 4.79 23.95
N PRO A 13 -15.24 4.50 25.23
CA PRO A 13 -14.56 5.07 26.39
C PRO A 13 -13.32 4.26 26.86
N ALA A 14 -12.66 4.81 27.87
CA ALA A 14 -11.31 4.57 28.43
C ALA A 14 -10.92 3.10 28.82
N PRO A 15 -9.62 2.82 29.08
CA PRO A 15 -8.94 1.61 28.65
C PRO A 15 -8.94 0.46 29.67
N TYR A 16 -8.94 -0.77 29.16
CA TYR A 16 -8.51 -1.96 29.90
C TYR A 16 -7.45 -2.68 29.04
N ASN A 17 -6.36 -3.09 29.69
CA ASN A 17 -5.24 -3.85 29.13
C ASN A 17 -5.72 -4.94 28.15
N ARG A 18 -5.45 -4.75 26.86
CA ARG A 18 -5.61 -5.76 25.81
C ARG A 18 -4.28 -5.95 25.09
N PRO A 19 -3.92 -7.18 24.70
CA PRO A 19 -2.78 -7.42 23.80
C PRO A 19 -2.96 -6.60 22.52
N ALA A 20 -1.85 -6.14 21.94
CA ALA A 20 -1.83 -5.20 20.81
C ALA A 20 -2.78 -5.63 19.70
N ASP A 21 -3.85 -4.86 19.50
CA ASP A 21 -4.82 -5.05 18.43
C ASP A 21 -4.14 -4.74 17.08
N PRO A 22 -4.09 -5.71 16.13
CA PRO A 22 -3.58 -5.45 14.78
C PRO A 22 -4.41 -4.40 14.02
N HIS A 23 -5.55 -3.95 14.57
CA HIS A 23 -6.39 -2.86 14.07
C HIS A 23 -6.27 -1.55 14.86
N SER A 24 -5.29 -1.41 15.76
CA SER A 24 -5.01 -0.12 16.39
C SER A 24 -4.79 0.98 15.33
N LEU A 25 -5.33 2.19 15.55
CA LEU A 25 -5.15 3.33 14.62
C LEU A 25 -3.67 3.56 14.27
N ALA A 26 -2.76 3.34 15.22
CA ALA A 26 -1.31 3.44 15.05
C ALA A 26 -0.75 2.51 13.96
N THR A 27 -1.42 1.38 13.66
CA THR A 27 -0.98 0.42 12.64
C THR A 27 -1.35 0.87 11.23
N TRP A 28 -2.49 1.56 11.07
CA TRP A 28 -2.88 2.20 9.82
C TRP A 28 -2.04 3.44 9.52
N GLU A 29 -1.66 4.18 10.57
CA GLU A 29 -0.74 5.31 10.47
C GLU A 29 0.67 4.90 10.02
N PHE A 30 1.01 3.61 9.98
CA PHE A 30 2.31 3.17 9.45
C PHE A 30 2.36 3.11 7.92
N SER A 31 1.21 2.87 7.27
CA SER A 31 1.16 2.55 5.85
C SER A 31 0.79 3.78 5.01
N PHE A 32 1.80 4.55 4.58
CA PHE A 32 1.61 5.72 3.72
C PHE A 32 2.05 5.48 2.27
N LYS A 33 1.27 6.04 1.33
CA LYS A 33 1.69 6.11 -0.07
C LYS A 33 2.94 6.97 -0.23
N GLY A 34 3.84 6.52 -1.09
CA GLY A 34 5.12 7.16 -1.37
C GLY A 34 6.15 6.94 -0.26
N LEU A 35 6.08 5.81 0.43
CA LEU A 35 7.17 5.29 1.26
C LEU A 35 8.13 4.47 0.38
N VAL A 36 9.40 4.49 0.76
CA VAL A 36 10.44 3.65 0.17
C VAL A 36 10.89 2.66 1.24
N VAL A 37 11.03 1.38 0.89
CA VAL A 37 11.82 0.44 1.69
C VAL A 37 13.23 0.40 1.15
N ASP A 38 14.20 0.70 1.99
CA ASP A 38 15.59 0.33 1.77
C ASP A 38 15.78 -1.14 2.18
N LEU A 39 15.96 -2.02 1.19
CA LEU A 39 16.08 -3.46 1.41
C LEU A 39 17.46 -3.87 1.91
N GLY A 40 18.46 -2.98 1.80
CA GLY A 40 19.79 -3.22 2.36
C GLY A 40 19.78 -3.15 3.88
N ASP A 41 19.10 -2.13 4.41
CA ASP A 41 19.11 -1.84 5.85
C ASP A 41 17.79 -2.18 6.56
N GLY A 42 16.72 -2.51 5.83
CA GLY A 42 15.40 -2.74 6.40
C GLY A 42 14.70 -1.46 6.87
N ASN A 43 15.09 -0.32 6.32
CA ASN A 43 14.53 0.97 6.70
C ASN A 43 13.33 1.32 5.83
N LEU A 44 12.25 1.83 6.42
CA LEU A 44 11.18 2.49 5.67
C LEU A 44 11.37 4.00 5.75
N VAL A 45 11.46 4.64 4.60
CA VAL A 45 11.93 6.01 4.43
C VAL A 45 10.85 6.85 3.77
N LYS A 46 10.58 8.03 4.36
CA LYS A 46 9.78 9.09 3.75
C LYS A 46 10.71 10.17 3.23
N LEU A 47 10.64 10.41 1.92
CA LEU A 47 11.48 11.38 1.23
C LEU A 47 10.72 12.68 0.93
N ALA A 48 11.45 13.79 0.92
CA ALA A 48 11.05 15.03 0.30
C ALA A 48 11.22 14.97 -1.23
N GLU A 49 10.75 15.99 -1.93
CA GLU A 49 10.85 16.08 -3.39
C GLU A 49 12.31 16.16 -3.89
N ASP A 50 13.24 16.62 -3.06
CA ASP A 50 14.68 16.70 -3.37
C ASP A 50 15.48 15.46 -2.92
N GLY A 51 14.82 14.46 -2.35
CA GLY A 51 15.46 13.24 -1.84
C GLY A 51 15.95 13.31 -0.39
N THR A 52 15.67 14.40 0.32
CA THR A 52 15.93 14.50 1.76
C THR A 52 15.07 13.52 2.54
N VAL A 53 15.67 12.76 3.46
CA VAL A 53 14.98 11.88 4.40
C VAL A 53 14.27 12.73 5.45
N LEU A 54 12.94 12.76 5.38
CA LEU A 54 12.07 13.48 6.31
C LEU A 54 11.81 12.67 7.58
N ARG A 55 11.58 11.37 7.41
CA ARG A 55 11.37 10.39 8.48
C ARG A 55 11.89 9.04 8.03
N ALA A 56 12.36 8.24 8.97
CA ALA A 56 12.73 6.86 8.71
C ALA A 56 12.38 5.99 9.92
N THR A 57 12.09 4.74 9.64
CA THR A 57 11.91 3.69 10.65
C THR A 57 12.85 2.54 10.32
N HIS A 58 13.34 1.83 11.34
CA HIS A 58 13.97 0.52 11.18
C HIS A 58 12.99 -0.54 11.67
N GLY A 59 12.48 -1.35 10.75
CA GLY A 59 11.30 -2.17 11.02
C GLY A 59 10.09 -1.30 11.34
N THR A 60 9.48 -1.47 12.51
CA THR A 60 8.38 -0.59 12.97
C THR A 60 8.81 0.46 13.99
N ASN A 61 10.11 0.61 14.23
CA ASN A 61 10.65 1.54 15.22
C ASN A 61 11.14 2.83 14.55
N ASP A 62 10.68 3.98 15.04
CA ASP A 62 11.13 5.29 14.55
C ASP A 62 12.63 5.50 14.78
N LEU A 63 13.33 6.01 13.77
CA LEU A 63 14.69 6.51 13.93
C LEU A 63 14.66 7.93 14.48
N SER A 64 15.51 8.21 15.47
CA SER A 64 15.69 9.56 15.99
C SER A 64 16.31 10.47 14.92
N THR A 65 16.25 11.79 15.13
CA THR A 65 16.89 12.74 14.20
C THR A 65 18.40 12.53 14.16
N GLU A 66 18.99 12.21 15.31
CA GLU A 66 20.40 11.90 15.48
C GLU A 66 20.77 10.63 14.72
N ASP A 67 19.95 9.58 14.79
CA ASP A 67 20.18 8.32 14.07
C ASP A 67 20.03 8.52 12.55
N ILE A 68 19.05 9.30 12.11
CA ILE A 68 18.90 9.67 10.69
C ILE A 68 20.14 10.41 10.20
N ILE A 69 20.64 11.40 10.93
CA ILE A 69 21.86 12.14 10.56
C ILE A 69 23.09 11.24 10.57
N LYS A 70 23.19 10.35 11.57
CA LYS A 70 24.28 9.39 11.67
C LYS A 70 24.31 8.42 10.49
N HIS A 71 23.14 7.98 10.03
CA HIS A 71 23.02 6.97 8.98
C HIS A 71 23.04 7.58 7.57
N TYR A 72 22.26 8.62 7.29
CA TYR A 72 22.13 9.27 5.97
C TYR A 72 23.03 10.51 5.80
N GLY A 73 23.88 10.81 6.78
CA GLY A 73 24.75 11.98 6.78
C GLY A 73 24.05 13.29 7.17
N PRO A 74 24.81 14.39 7.31
CA PRO A 74 24.30 15.68 7.81
C PRO A 74 23.22 16.30 6.91
N LYS A 75 23.25 16.00 5.60
CA LYS A 75 22.24 16.44 4.64
C LYS A 75 21.01 15.53 4.57
N ARG A 76 21.05 14.37 5.25
CA ARG A 76 19.98 13.36 5.26
C ARG A 76 19.60 12.90 3.85
N GLU A 77 20.59 12.72 2.97
CA GLU A 77 20.35 12.36 1.58
C GLU A 77 20.25 10.83 1.47
N TRP A 78 19.17 10.32 0.86
CA TRP A 78 19.08 8.89 0.57
C TRP A 78 19.85 8.57 -0.71
N GLY A 79 20.86 7.69 -0.61
CA GLY A 79 21.84 7.44 -1.68
C GLY A 79 21.27 6.88 -2.99
N HIS A 80 20.03 6.40 -2.98
CA HIS A 80 19.34 5.86 -4.16
C HIS A 80 18.35 6.83 -4.81
N PHE A 81 18.20 8.05 -4.29
CA PHE A 81 17.19 9.00 -4.77
C PHE A 81 17.29 9.26 -6.28
N ASN A 82 18.48 9.53 -6.80
CA ASN A 82 18.69 9.78 -8.23
C ASN A 82 18.33 8.57 -9.13
N SER A 83 18.34 7.36 -8.57
CA SER A 83 17.99 6.14 -9.32
C SER A 83 16.48 5.92 -9.41
N LEU A 84 15.67 6.51 -8.51
CA LEU A 84 14.20 6.40 -8.53
C LEU A 84 13.60 6.87 -9.85
N ASN A 85 14.18 7.90 -10.48
CA ASN A 85 13.66 8.50 -11.72
C ASN A 85 13.78 7.60 -12.96
N THR A 86 14.54 6.51 -12.88
CA THR A 86 14.86 5.67 -14.06
C THR A 86 14.08 4.36 -14.09
N THR A 87 13.70 3.81 -12.94
CA THR A 87 12.97 2.54 -12.83
C THR A 87 11.96 2.67 -11.71
N PHE A 88 10.70 2.92 -12.06
CA PHE A 88 9.72 3.44 -11.11
C PHE A 88 9.29 2.51 -9.97
N THR A 89 9.75 1.25 -9.88
CA THR A 89 9.16 0.36 -8.87
C THR A 89 10.05 -0.72 -8.26
N ARG A 90 11.16 -1.16 -8.87
CA ARG A 90 11.80 -2.41 -8.43
C ARG A 90 13.31 -2.41 -8.66
N SER A 91 14.07 -2.26 -7.56
CA SER A 91 15.49 -2.57 -7.52
C SER A 91 15.70 -3.71 -6.52
N ALA A 92 16.78 -4.48 -6.68
CA ALA A 92 17.21 -5.41 -5.62
C ALA A 92 17.57 -4.68 -4.31
N LYS A 93 17.73 -3.35 -4.37
CA LYS A 93 18.13 -2.50 -3.24
C LYS A 93 16.95 -1.81 -2.55
N TYR A 94 15.84 -1.57 -3.24
CA TYR A 94 14.73 -0.82 -2.69
C TYR A 94 13.40 -1.10 -3.39
N TYR A 95 12.31 -0.84 -2.68
CA TYR A 95 10.95 -0.89 -3.19
C TYR A 95 10.18 0.39 -2.89
N PHE A 96 9.34 0.84 -3.83
CA PHE A 96 8.54 2.06 -3.68
C PHE A 96 7.04 1.72 -3.62
N TYR A 97 6.40 2.07 -2.51
CA TYR A 97 4.95 1.87 -2.31
C TYR A 97 4.16 3.01 -2.95
N ASP A 98 3.88 2.90 -4.26
CA ASP A 98 3.24 3.93 -5.06
C ASP A 98 1.73 3.73 -5.28
N ASN A 99 1.22 2.55 -4.94
CA ASN A 99 -0.16 2.18 -5.16
C ASN A 99 -0.79 1.66 -3.86
N TYR A 100 -2.09 1.40 -3.88
CA TYR A 100 -2.83 0.97 -2.69
C TYR A 100 -2.89 -0.56 -2.54
N PHE A 101 -2.46 -1.33 -3.54
CA PHE A 101 -2.50 -2.79 -3.50
C PHE A 101 -1.35 -3.37 -2.68
N ASP A 102 -0.16 -2.78 -2.81
CA ASP A 102 1.03 -3.21 -2.07
C ASP A 102 1.25 -2.44 -0.76
N LEU A 103 0.46 -1.38 -0.51
CA LEU A 103 0.59 -0.53 0.68
C LEU A 103 0.53 -1.30 2.01
N PRO A 104 -0.36 -2.30 2.21
CA PRO A 104 -0.33 -3.14 3.43
C PRO A 104 1.00 -3.91 3.60
N GLY A 105 1.73 -4.12 2.51
CA GLY A 105 3.07 -4.70 2.52
C GLY A 105 4.09 -3.86 3.28
N ALA A 106 3.92 -2.54 3.40
CA ALA A 106 4.83 -1.69 4.16
C ALA A 106 4.92 -2.13 5.62
N LEU A 107 3.76 -2.29 6.28
CA LEU A 107 3.71 -2.78 7.65
C LEU A 107 4.26 -4.19 7.78
N LEU A 108 3.88 -5.10 6.88
CA LEU A 108 4.38 -6.47 6.90
C LEU A 108 5.91 -6.50 6.81
N CYS A 109 6.49 -5.67 5.93
CA CYS A 109 7.92 -5.51 5.78
C CYS A 109 8.55 -5.03 7.09
N GLY A 110 8.00 -3.98 7.70
CA GLY A 110 8.48 -3.46 8.98
C GLY A 110 8.47 -4.54 10.07
N ARG A 111 7.41 -5.36 10.14
CA ARG A 111 7.29 -6.47 11.11
C ARG A 111 8.27 -7.60 10.85
N VAL A 112 8.56 -7.93 9.59
CA VAL A 112 9.57 -8.93 9.24
C VAL A 112 10.95 -8.45 9.67
N VAL A 113 11.29 -7.18 9.43
CA VAL A 113 12.55 -6.57 9.90
C VAL A 113 12.65 -6.61 11.43
N ASP A 114 11.59 -6.24 12.17
CA ASP A 114 11.58 -6.35 13.64
C ASP A 114 11.88 -7.79 14.10
N MET A 115 11.29 -8.78 13.43
CA MET A 115 11.49 -10.19 13.76
C MET A 115 12.90 -10.68 13.45
N LEU A 116 13.50 -10.26 12.34
CA LEU A 116 14.88 -10.57 11.98
C LEU A 116 15.85 -9.96 13.00
N HIS A 117 15.66 -8.69 13.31
CA HIS A 117 16.46 -7.98 14.31
C HIS A 117 16.41 -8.67 15.68
N LYS A 118 15.20 -9.04 16.16
CA LYS A 118 15.03 -9.75 17.44
C LYS A 118 15.75 -11.11 17.49
N ARG A 119 15.93 -11.76 16.34
CA ARG A 119 16.64 -13.05 16.23
C ARG A 119 18.14 -12.90 16.06
N GLY A 120 18.65 -11.67 15.98
CA GLY A 120 20.06 -11.38 15.69
C GLY A 120 20.45 -11.68 14.24
N ASN A 121 19.47 -11.79 13.33
CA ASN A 121 19.73 -11.99 11.92
C ASN A 121 19.91 -10.64 11.22
N GLU A 122 20.83 -10.59 10.27
CA GLU A 122 20.94 -9.44 9.37
C GLU A 122 19.72 -9.36 8.45
N VAL A 123 19.27 -8.14 8.19
CA VAL A 123 18.27 -7.89 7.16
C VAL A 123 18.96 -7.97 5.80
N ASN A 124 18.35 -8.68 4.87
CA ASN A 124 18.80 -8.71 3.49
C ASN A 124 17.61 -8.71 2.53
N SER A 125 17.87 -8.59 1.23
CA SER A 125 16.81 -8.54 0.21
C SER A 125 16.07 -9.87 -0.03
N ASP A 126 16.41 -10.98 0.64
CA ASP A 126 15.79 -12.27 0.35
C ASP A 126 14.35 -12.34 0.85
N PHE A 127 14.03 -11.79 2.03
CA PHE A 127 12.64 -11.80 2.52
C PHE A 127 11.71 -11.00 1.59
N TRP A 128 12.26 -10.04 0.84
CA TRP A 128 11.50 -9.25 -0.10
C TRP A 128 10.96 -10.09 -1.27
N LYS A 129 11.68 -11.14 -1.68
CA LYS A 129 11.21 -12.05 -2.74
C LYS A 129 9.92 -12.75 -2.30
N ASP A 130 9.86 -13.21 -1.05
CA ASP A 130 8.68 -13.84 -0.47
C ASP A 130 7.52 -12.84 -0.34
N MET A 131 7.82 -11.59 0.01
CA MET A 131 6.80 -10.53 0.06
C MET A 131 6.19 -10.24 -1.32
N VAL A 132 7.02 -10.07 -2.34
CA VAL A 132 6.56 -9.85 -3.72
C VAL A 132 5.75 -11.06 -4.20
N ALA A 133 6.23 -12.28 -3.95
CA ALA A 133 5.50 -13.49 -4.30
C ALA A 133 4.12 -13.57 -3.63
N ALA A 134 4.00 -13.15 -2.36
CA ALA A 134 2.72 -13.10 -1.66
C ALA A 134 1.76 -12.03 -2.23
N ILE A 135 2.27 -10.86 -2.61
CA ILE A 135 1.50 -9.80 -3.27
C ILE A 135 1.02 -10.31 -4.64
N ASP A 136 1.93 -10.84 -5.46
CA ASP A 136 1.61 -11.36 -6.79
C ASP A 136 0.60 -12.52 -6.72
N HIS A 137 0.72 -13.40 -5.73
CA HIS A 137 -0.25 -14.49 -5.53
C HIS A 137 -1.69 -13.98 -5.31
N ASN A 138 -1.86 -12.84 -4.62
CA ASN A 138 -3.18 -12.26 -4.34
C ASN A 138 -3.73 -11.40 -5.48
N TYR A 139 -2.86 -10.78 -6.29
CA TYR A 139 -3.26 -9.77 -7.27
C TYR A 139 -2.98 -10.14 -8.73
N LYS A 140 -2.38 -11.31 -9.01
CA LYS A 140 -2.20 -11.77 -10.40
C LYS A 140 -3.54 -11.79 -11.14
N THR A 141 -3.52 -11.38 -12.40
CA THR A 141 -4.73 -11.22 -13.21
C THR A 141 -5.58 -12.49 -13.29
N SER A 142 -4.94 -13.67 -13.32
CA SER A 142 -5.65 -14.95 -13.39
C SER A 142 -6.35 -15.34 -12.08
N ALA A 143 -5.94 -14.79 -10.93
CA ALA A 143 -6.48 -15.15 -9.62
C ALA A 143 -7.97 -14.79 -9.49
N PHE A 144 -8.47 -13.79 -10.21
CA PHE A 144 -9.90 -13.51 -10.23
C PHE A 144 -10.65 -14.69 -10.86
N LYS A 145 -10.24 -15.18 -12.04
CA LYS A 145 -10.93 -16.31 -12.69
C LYS A 145 -10.77 -17.62 -11.92
N GLU A 146 -9.57 -17.86 -11.40
CA GLU A 146 -9.23 -19.07 -10.64
C GLU A 146 -9.85 -19.10 -9.23
N ASP A 147 -10.38 -17.97 -8.75
CA ASP A 147 -10.82 -17.80 -7.36
C ASP A 147 -9.70 -18.11 -6.35
N ALA A 148 -8.48 -17.68 -6.69
CA ALA A 148 -7.27 -17.95 -5.92
C ALA A 148 -6.90 -16.79 -4.97
N GLY A 149 -6.04 -17.10 -4.00
CA GLY A 149 -5.59 -16.14 -3.00
C GLY A 149 -6.70 -15.75 -2.02
N THR A 150 -6.55 -14.59 -1.39
CA THR A 150 -7.50 -14.10 -0.37
C THR A 150 -8.34 -12.92 -0.84
N TYR A 151 -7.78 -12.09 -1.73
CA TYR A 151 -8.37 -10.84 -2.20
C TYR A 151 -9.62 -11.08 -3.05
N PHE A 152 -9.47 -11.67 -4.24
CA PHE A 152 -10.59 -11.83 -5.18
C PHE A 152 -11.73 -12.71 -4.65
N PRO A 153 -11.50 -13.84 -3.96
CA PRO A 153 -12.58 -14.63 -3.37
C PRO A 153 -13.39 -13.84 -2.33
N SER A 154 -12.72 -13.03 -1.52
CA SER A 154 -13.40 -12.18 -0.53
C SER A 154 -14.19 -11.05 -1.18
N MET A 155 -13.63 -10.42 -2.21
CA MET A 155 -14.30 -9.38 -3.01
C MET A 155 -15.56 -9.91 -3.71
N LYS A 156 -15.53 -11.13 -4.26
CA LYS A 156 -16.69 -11.73 -4.93
C LYS A 156 -17.79 -12.11 -3.94
N ARG A 157 -17.42 -12.64 -2.78
CA ARG A 157 -18.36 -13.09 -1.76
C ARG A 157 -19.17 -11.95 -1.17
N ASP A 158 -18.53 -10.80 -0.93
CA ASP A 158 -19.17 -9.63 -0.31
C ASP A 158 -18.58 -8.33 -0.88
N PRO A 159 -18.95 -7.95 -2.11
CA PRO A 159 -18.39 -6.76 -2.77
C PRO A 159 -18.74 -5.47 -2.00
N GLY A 160 -19.92 -5.40 -1.37
CA GLY A 160 -20.39 -4.21 -0.65
C GLY A 160 -19.56 -3.88 0.59
N ARG A 161 -18.83 -4.85 1.14
CA ARG A 161 -17.87 -4.62 2.21
C ARG A 161 -16.63 -3.83 1.78
N TYR A 162 -16.24 -3.92 0.51
CA TYR A 162 -14.98 -3.39 0.01
C TYR A 162 -15.15 -2.29 -1.05
N LEU A 163 -16.26 -2.31 -1.79
CA LEU A 163 -16.57 -1.38 -2.85
C LEU A 163 -17.58 -0.35 -2.37
N GLN A 164 -17.25 0.92 -2.57
CA GLN A 164 -18.19 2.01 -2.37
C GLN A 164 -18.96 2.28 -3.67
N PRO A 165 -20.31 2.24 -3.64
CA PRO A 165 -21.10 2.63 -4.79
C PRO A 165 -20.85 4.08 -5.19
N CYS A 166 -20.87 4.37 -6.49
CA CYS A 166 -20.80 5.73 -6.98
C CYS A 166 -22.02 6.52 -6.53
N SER A 167 -21.82 7.80 -6.19
CA SER A 167 -22.92 8.70 -5.88
C SER A 167 -23.82 8.92 -7.11
N ASP A 168 -25.10 9.21 -6.88
CA ASP A 168 -26.03 9.55 -7.95
C ASP A 168 -25.59 10.78 -8.75
N SER A 169 -24.88 11.72 -8.12
CA SER A 169 -24.28 12.86 -8.80
C SER A 169 -23.25 12.45 -9.85
N VAL A 170 -22.36 11.50 -9.53
CA VAL A 170 -21.36 10.97 -10.48
C VAL A 170 -22.05 10.21 -11.61
N LYS A 171 -23.03 9.36 -11.30
CA LYS A 171 -23.80 8.61 -12.32
C LYS A 171 -24.54 9.56 -13.26
N THR A 172 -25.17 10.59 -12.72
CA THR A 172 -25.89 11.62 -13.49
C THR A 172 -24.93 12.40 -14.38
N TRP A 173 -23.76 12.77 -13.87
CA TRP A 173 -22.74 13.46 -14.65
C TRP A 173 -22.20 12.61 -15.82
N LEU A 174 -21.91 11.33 -15.59
CA LEU A 174 -21.50 10.42 -16.67
C LEU A 174 -22.59 10.29 -17.74
N ARG A 175 -23.87 10.21 -17.34
CA ARG A 175 -25.00 10.18 -18.29
C ARG A 175 -25.12 11.50 -19.07
N SER A 176 -24.96 12.65 -18.42
CA SER A 176 -25.06 13.95 -19.10
C SER A 176 -23.96 14.16 -20.13
N MET A 177 -22.73 13.70 -19.84
CA MET A 177 -21.63 13.70 -20.81
C MET A 177 -21.99 12.89 -22.07
N LYS A 178 -22.56 11.69 -21.89
CA LYS A 178 -23.03 10.86 -23.01
C LYS A 178 -24.15 11.55 -23.79
N SER A 179 -25.14 12.14 -23.11
CA SER A 179 -26.24 12.88 -23.75
C SER A 179 -25.76 14.12 -24.52
N ALA A 180 -24.65 14.72 -24.10
CA ALA A 180 -23.99 15.83 -24.81
C ALA A 180 -23.14 15.37 -26.02
N GLY A 181 -23.25 14.11 -26.44
CA GLY A 181 -22.53 13.54 -27.58
C GLY A 181 -21.07 13.21 -27.29
N LYS A 182 -20.64 13.16 -26.03
CA LYS A 182 -19.26 12.77 -25.68
C LYS A 182 -19.12 11.24 -25.69
N VAL A 183 -17.98 10.77 -26.17
CA VAL A 183 -17.57 9.37 -26.07
C VAL A 183 -16.88 9.17 -24.73
N LEU A 184 -17.35 8.22 -23.92
CA LEU A 184 -16.74 7.85 -22.65
C LEU A 184 -15.99 6.52 -22.81
N LEU A 185 -14.74 6.50 -22.35
CA LEU A 185 -13.87 5.33 -22.41
C LEU A 185 -13.36 4.97 -21.01
N LEU A 186 -13.43 3.69 -20.66
CA LEU A 186 -12.80 3.15 -19.45
C LEU A 186 -11.50 2.44 -19.85
N ILE A 187 -10.37 2.96 -19.38
CA ILE A 187 -9.05 2.35 -19.55
C ILE A 187 -8.62 1.81 -18.18
N THR A 188 -8.41 0.49 -18.08
CA THR A 188 -8.08 -0.19 -16.83
C THR A 188 -7.07 -1.30 -17.08
N SER A 189 -6.18 -1.55 -16.10
CA SER A 189 -5.27 -2.70 -16.07
C SER A 189 -5.95 -3.99 -15.56
N SER A 190 -7.19 -3.88 -15.05
CA SER A 190 -7.98 -5.02 -14.59
C SER A 190 -8.47 -5.87 -15.75
N HIS A 191 -8.57 -7.18 -15.54
CA HIS A 191 -9.24 -8.07 -16.48
C HIS A 191 -10.74 -7.75 -16.59
N SER A 192 -11.35 -8.12 -17.73
CA SER A 192 -12.72 -7.71 -18.08
C SER A 192 -13.79 -8.27 -17.15
N ASP A 193 -13.60 -9.47 -16.61
CA ASP A 193 -14.52 -10.11 -15.66
C ASP A 193 -14.54 -9.41 -14.29
N TYR A 194 -13.36 -9.06 -13.75
CA TYR A 194 -13.25 -8.28 -12.53
C TYR A 194 -13.78 -6.85 -12.74
N CYS A 195 -13.46 -6.24 -13.88
CA CYS A 195 -14.01 -4.93 -14.25
C CYS A 195 -15.53 -4.96 -14.29
N ARG A 196 -16.14 -6.01 -14.87
CA ARG A 196 -17.59 -6.17 -14.92
C ARG A 196 -18.19 -6.24 -13.52
N LEU A 197 -17.65 -7.09 -12.64
CA LEU A 197 -18.12 -7.20 -11.25
C LEU A 197 -18.07 -5.87 -10.52
N ILE A 198 -16.97 -5.13 -10.64
CA ILE A 198 -16.85 -3.81 -10.02
C ILE A 198 -17.88 -2.85 -10.60
N CYS A 199 -17.98 -2.74 -11.92
CA CYS A 199 -18.88 -1.79 -12.58
C CYS A 199 -20.35 -2.05 -12.24
N GLU A 200 -20.79 -3.31 -12.28
CA GLU A 200 -22.15 -3.71 -11.88
C GLU A 200 -22.44 -3.31 -10.44
N HIS A 201 -21.47 -3.51 -9.54
CA HIS A 201 -21.66 -3.13 -8.14
C HIS A 201 -21.69 -1.61 -7.92
N ILE A 202 -20.74 -0.87 -8.50
CA ILE A 202 -20.57 0.56 -8.15
C ILE A 202 -21.45 1.49 -8.99
N LEU A 203 -21.73 1.15 -10.25
CA LEU A 203 -22.55 1.97 -11.15
C LEU A 203 -24.01 1.52 -11.17
N GLY A 204 -24.29 0.24 -10.96
CA GLY A 204 -25.60 -0.37 -11.20
C GLY A 204 -25.77 -0.68 -12.67
#